data_AF-A0A212DXN3-F1
#
_entry.id   AF-A0A212DXN3-F1
#
_cell.length_a   1.000
_cell.length_b   1.000
_cell.length_c   1.000
_cell.angle_alpha   90.00
_cell.angle_beta   90.00
_cell.angle_gamma   90.00
#
_symmetry.space_group_name_H-M   'P 1'
#
loop_
_entity.id
_entity.type
_entity.pdbx_description
1 polymer ?
#
loop_
_entity_poly.entity_id
_entity_poly.type
_entity_poly.pdbx_seq_one_letter_code
_entity_poly.pdbx_strand_id
1 'polypeptide(L)'
;MANRHLSRSIVLQSLYEWDFNNFRNAKNMDDLYKIKNIEENSKLKKIISHNIDKFGPGMEDASFVWGIIQGIVERLKKIDGIIEKGAPEWPIEQIAFIDRNVLRIGIYELLFANREEVPPKVAINESIELAKTFGGESSGKFINGVLGTIYREIGEPMKDDSTEKAKERREKEVETDKNKEEIKK
;
A
#
# COMPACT_ATOMS: atom_id res chain seq x y z
N MET A 1 1.50 2.74 -19.46
CA MET A 1 1.49 3.30 -18.09
C MET A 1 0.09 3.75 -17.65
N ALA A 2 -0.67 4.51 -18.45
CA ALA A 2 -2.05 4.92 -18.12
C ALA A 2 -3.00 3.77 -17.75
N ASN A 3 -2.85 2.60 -18.39
CA ASN A 3 -3.68 1.42 -18.12
C ASN A 3 -3.49 0.87 -16.68
N ARG A 4 -2.26 0.92 -16.12
CA ARG A 4 -1.99 0.37 -14.78
C ARG A 4 -2.51 1.27 -13.66
N HIS A 5 -2.41 2.58 -13.81
CA HIS A 5 -2.99 3.53 -12.85
C HIS A 5 -4.52 3.37 -12.80
N LEU A 6 -5.17 3.33 -13.97
CA LEU A 6 -6.61 3.05 -14.06
C LEU A 6 -6.96 1.70 -13.42
N SER A 7 -6.18 0.66 -13.71
CA SER A 7 -6.39 -0.66 -13.10
C SER A 7 -6.35 -0.59 -11.58
N ARG A 8 -5.38 0.12 -10.98
CA ARG A 8 -5.32 0.29 -9.51
C ARG A 8 -6.52 1.05 -8.96
N SER A 9 -7.03 2.05 -9.67
CA SER A 9 -8.25 2.75 -9.29
C SER A 9 -9.46 1.81 -9.29
N ILE A 10 -9.58 0.91 -10.28
CA ILE A 10 -10.62 -0.11 -10.33
C ILE A 10 -10.47 -1.13 -9.19
N VAL A 11 -9.23 -1.54 -8.89
CA VAL A 11 -8.91 -2.40 -7.74
C VAL A 11 -9.37 -1.74 -6.45
N LEU A 12 -9.01 -0.47 -6.22
CA LEU A 12 -9.38 0.29 -5.02
C LEU A 12 -10.90 0.37 -4.86
N GLN A 13 -11.63 0.70 -5.93
CA GLN A 13 -13.09 0.78 -5.88
C GLN A 13 -13.74 -0.57 -5.58
N SER A 14 -13.21 -1.65 -6.18
CA SER A 14 -13.69 -3.00 -5.94
C SER A 14 -13.44 -3.47 -4.51
N LEU A 15 -12.25 -3.21 -3.97
CA LEU A 15 -11.91 -3.50 -2.59
C LEU A 15 -12.75 -2.67 -1.61
N TYR A 16 -12.96 -1.38 -1.89
CA TYR A 16 -13.80 -0.51 -1.08
C TYR A 16 -15.24 -1.02 -1.01
N GLU A 17 -15.85 -1.32 -2.15
CA GLU A 17 -17.23 -1.84 -2.19
C GLU A 17 -17.34 -3.18 -1.46
N TRP A 18 -16.36 -4.05 -1.64
CA TRP A 18 -16.30 -5.34 -0.95
C TRP A 18 -16.14 -5.18 0.56
N ASP A 19 -15.19 -4.36 1.00
CA ASP A 19 -14.94 -4.05 2.41
C ASP A 19 -16.15 -3.43 3.10
N PHE A 20 -16.74 -2.41 2.47
CA PHE A 20 -17.89 -1.69 3.02
C PHE A 20 -19.07 -2.64 3.23
N ASN A 21 -19.33 -3.51 2.24
CA ASN A 21 -20.37 -4.52 2.33
C ASN A 21 -20.06 -5.58 3.39
N ASN A 22 -18.82 -6.04 3.52
CA ASN A 22 -18.49 -7.06 4.51
C ASN A 22 -18.48 -6.50 5.92
N PHE A 23 -17.92 -5.31 6.14
CA PHE A 23 -17.88 -4.69 7.45
C PHE A 23 -19.29 -4.47 8.01
N ARG A 24 -20.26 -4.10 7.15
CA ARG A 24 -21.67 -3.99 7.55
C ARG A 24 -22.31 -5.31 7.95
N ASN A 25 -21.84 -6.43 7.40
CA ASN A 25 -22.43 -7.76 7.58
C ASN A 25 -21.63 -8.68 8.51
N ALA A 26 -20.42 -8.29 8.91
CA ALA A 26 -19.53 -9.08 9.74
C ALA A 26 -20.02 -9.09 11.19
N LYS A 27 -19.99 -10.27 11.82
CA LYS A 27 -20.25 -10.40 13.25
C LYS A 27 -18.98 -10.15 14.07
N ASN A 28 -17.83 -10.42 13.47
CA ASN A 28 -16.49 -10.16 14.03
C ASN A 28 -15.45 -10.01 12.91
N MET A 29 -14.24 -9.59 13.28
CA MET A 29 -13.13 -9.39 12.34
C MET A 29 -12.71 -10.69 11.61
N ASP A 30 -12.82 -11.86 12.25
CA ASP A 30 -12.49 -13.13 11.61
C ASP A 30 -13.43 -13.46 10.43
N ASP A 31 -14.66 -12.95 10.42
CA ASP A 31 -15.57 -13.07 9.27
C ASP A 31 -15.02 -12.39 8.01
N LEU A 32 -14.25 -11.31 8.18
CA LEU A 32 -13.64 -10.55 7.08
C LEU A 32 -12.50 -11.33 6.40
N TYR A 33 -11.88 -12.27 7.11
CA TYR A 33 -10.76 -13.10 6.63
C TYR A 33 -11.17 -14.48 6.10
N LYS A 34 -12.48 -14.78 6.00
CA LYS A 34 -12.96 -16.09 5.54
C LYS A 34 -12.78 -16.35 4.05
N ILE A 35 -12.56 -15.31 3.25
CA ILE A 35 -12.36 -15.50 1.81
C ILE A 35 -10.96 -16.07 1.57
N LYS A 36 -10.92 -17.14 0.77
CA LYS A 36 -9.67 -17.78 0.35
C LYS A 36 -9.22 -17.33 -1.03
N ASN A 37 -10.15 -17.12 -1.95
CA ASN A 37 -9.91 -16.72 -3.33
C ASN A 37 -11.15 -16.05 -3.94
N ILE A 38 -10.98 -15.43 -5.10
CA ILE A 38 -12.08 -14.80 -5.86
C ILE A 38 -13.06 -15.85 -6.41
N GLU A 39 -12.58 -17.02 -6.84
CA GLU A 39 -13.40 -18.04 -7.50
C GLU A 39 -14.54 -18.56 -6.62
N GLU A 40 -14.26 -18.77 -5.33
CA GLU A 40 -15.23 -19.19 -4.32
C GLU A 40 -16.14 -18.05 -3.86
N ASN A 41 -15.81 -16.78 -4.19
CA ASN A 41 -16.61 -15.62 -3.79
C ASN A 41 -17.34 -14.96 -4.96
N SER A 42 -18.53 -15.50 -5.27
CA SER A 42 -19.39 -15.00 -6.35
C SER A 42 -19.78 -13.51 -6.21
N LYS A 43 -19.83 -12.97 -4.98
CA LYS A 43 -20.14 -11.55 -4.75
C LYS A 43 -18.97 -10.65 -5.14
N LEU A 44 -17.77 -10.94 -4.64
CA LEU A 44 -16.55 -10.21 -4.99
C LEU A 44 -16.30 -10.26 -6.50
N LYS A 45 -16.45 -11.43 -7.12
CA LYS A 45 -16.32 -11.56 -8.58
C LYS A 45 -17.28 -10.63 -9.34
N LYS A 46 -18.54 -10.53 -8.91
CA LYS A 46 -19.52 -9.61 -9.51
C LYS A 46 -19.13 -8.14 -9.33
N ILE A 47 -18.65 -7.75 -8.15
CA ILE A 47 -18.16 -6.39 -7.87
C ILE A 47 -17.04 -6.02 -8.84
N ILE A 48 -16.05 -6.90 -8.99
CA ILE A 48 -14.89 -6.66 -9.85
C ILE A 48 -15.33 -6.53 -11.31
N SER A 49 -16.14 -7.46 -11.80
CA SER A 49 -16.66 -7.40 -13.18
C SER A 49 -17.48 -6.13 -13.43
N HIS A 50 -18.32 -5.72 -12.48
CA HIS A 50 -19.10 -4.49 -12.59
C HIS A 50 -18.20 -3.25 -12.67
N ASN A 51 -17.18 -3.16 -11.81
CA ASN A 51 -16.29 -2.01 -11.79
C ASN A 51 -15.37 -1.94 -13.01
N ILE A 52 -14.95 -3.09 -13.56
CA ILE A 52 -14.22 -3.13 -14.84
C ILE A 52 -15.09 -2.58 -15.96
N ASP A 53 -16.33 -3.06 -16.10
CA ASP A 53 -17.26 -2.62 -17.14
C ASP A 53 -17.55 -1.12 -17.05
N LYS A 54 -17.79 -0.64 -15.83
CA LYS A 54 -18.19 0.74 -15.58
C LYS A 54 -17.05 1.76 -15.73
N PHE A 55 -15.85 1.42 -15.27
CA PHE A 55 -14.75 2.37 -15.14
C PHE A 55 -13.57 2.09 -16.07
N GLY A 56 -13.53 0.90 -16.68
CA GLY A 56 -12.55 0.53 -17.70
C GLY A 56 -13.16 0.30 -19.09
N PRO A 57 -14.08 1.13 -19.61
CA PRO A 57 -14.58 0.94 -20.97
C PRO A 57 -13.41 1.01 -21.96
N GLY A 58 -13.27 -0.01 -22.80
CA GLY A 58 -12.14 -0.15 -23.72
C GLY A 58 -10.87 -0.76 -23.10
N MET A 59 -10.91 -1.23 -21.85
CA MET A 59 -9.86 -2.06 -21.29
C MET A 59 -9.89 -3.45 -21.95
N GLU A 60 -8.90 -3.72 -22.80
CA GLU A 60 -8.78 -5.02 -23.50
C GLU A 60 -8.28 -6.13 -22.57
N ASP A 61 -7.45 -5.77 -21.59
CA ASP A 61 -6.86 -6.72 -20.63
C ASP A 61 -7.07 -6.24 -19.19
N ALA A 62 -7.86 -7.00 -18.44
CA ALA A 62 -8.13 -6.78 -17.01
C ALA A 62 -7.33 -7.74 -16.11
N SER A 63 -6.41 -8.55 -16.66
CA SER A 63 -5.62 -9.52 -15.91
C SER A 63 -4.90 -8.91 -14.71
N PHE A 64 -4.39 -7.69 -14.85
CA PHE A 64 -3.73 -6.96 -13.79
C PHE A 64 -4.67 -6.62 -12.62
N VAL A 65 -5.92 -6.22 -12.91
CA VAL A 65 -6.95 -5.97 -11.88
C VAL A 65 -7.25 -7.25 -11.11
N TRP A 66 -7.52 -8.34 -11.83
CA TRP A 66 -7.80 -9.64 -11.21
C TRP A 66 -6.62 -10.15 -10.39
N GLY A 67 -5.40 -10.02 -10.91
CA GLY A 67 -4.18 -10.47 -10.26
C GLY A 67 -3.91 -9.75 -8.94
N ILE A 68 -4.06 -8.43 -8.90
CA ILE A 68 -3.88 -7.67 -7.66
C ILE A 68 -4.93 -8.09 -6.63
N ILE A 69 -6.22 -8.12 -6.99
CA ILE A 69 -7.28 -8.43 -6.02
C ILE A 69 -7.15 -9.87 -5.51
N GLN A 70 -6.85 -10.82 -6.39
CA GLN A 70 -6.64 -12.23 -6.00
C GLN A 70 -5.49 -12.32 -5.01
N GLY A 71 -4.35 -11.70 -5.32
CA GLY A 71 -3.17 -11.76 -4.49
C GLY A 71 -3.36 -11.10 -3.11
N ILE A 72 -4.14 -10.01 -3.04
CA ILE A 72 -4.55 -9.36 -1.79
C ILE A 72 -5.46 -10.28 -0.98
N VAL A 73 -6.52 -10.80 -1.58
CA VAL A 73 -7.52 -11.63 -0.89
C VAL A 73 -6.89 -12.88 -0.27
N GLU A 74 -6.05 -13.59 -1.03
CA GLU A 74 -5.33 -14.77 -0.56
C GLU A 74 -4.41 -14.48 0.64
N ARG A 75 -3.97 -13.23 0.82
CA ARG A 75 -3.00 -12.80 1.83
C ARG A 75 -3.57 -11.75 2.77
N LEU A 76 -4.89 -11.57 2.80
CA LEU A 76 -5.52 -10.40 3.42
C LEU A 76 -5.10 -10.25 4.90
N LYS A 77 -5.22 -11.33 5.68
CA LYS A 77 -4.82 -11.34 7.10
C LYS A 77 -3.33 -11.03 7.30
N LYS A 78 -2.46 -11.48 6.39
CA LYS A 78 -1.02 -11.20 6.44
C LYS A 78 -0.73 -9.74 6.09
N ILE A 79 -1.37 -9.21 5.05
CA ILE A 79 -1.25 -7.81 4.63
C ILE A 79 -1.73 -6.88 5.74
N ASP A 80 -2.90 -7.17 6.31
CA ASP A 80 -3.49 -6.41 7.41
C ASP A 80 -2.58 -6.41 8.64
N GLY A 81 -1.98 -7.55 9.02
CA GLY A 81 -0.99 -7.60 10.09
C GLY A 81 0.32 -6.85 9.78
N ILE A 82 0.65 -6.59 8.51
CA ILE A 82 1.78 -5.73 8.13
C ILE A 82 1.38 -4.25 8.23
N ILE A 83 0.12 -3.91 7.90
CA ILE A 83 -0.42 -2.56 8.12
C ILE A 83 -0.32 -2.18 9.59
N GLU A 84 -0.76 -3.05 10.50
CA GLU A 84 -0.72 -2.80 11.93
C GLU A 84 0.69 -2.59 12.47
N LYS A 85 1.70 -3.27 11.90
CA LYS A 85 3.11 -3.02 12.24
C LYS A 85 3.62 -1.67 11.73
N GLY A 86 3.19 -1.27 10.54
CA GLY A 86 3.55 0.01 9.94
C GLY A 86 2.78 1.22 10.50
N ALA A 87 1.65 0.96 11.18
CA ALA A 87 0.79 1.97 11.80
C ALA A 87 0.29 1.49 13.20
N PRO A 88 1.19 1.31 14.18
CA PRO A 88 0.84 0.68 15.47
C PRO A 88 -0.18 1.48 16.29
N GLU A 89 -0.24 2.79 16.10
CA GLU A 89 -1.21 3.68 16.77
C GLU A 89 -2.61 3.64 16.14
N TRP A 90 -2.78 2.95 15.00
CA TRP A 90 -4.03 2.93 14.23
C TRP A 90 -4.51 1.50 14.03
N PRO A 91 -5.41 1.00 14.89
CA PRO A 91 -6.07 -0.28 14.67
C PRO A 91 -6.71 -0.31 13.28
N ILE A 92 -6.63 -1.44 12.60
CA ILE A 92 -7.03 -1.53 11.20
C ILE A 92 -8.51 -1.19 10.93
N GLU A 93 -9.35 -1.36 11.95
CA GLU A 93 -10.78 -1.01 11.96
C GLU A 93 -11.01 0.50 11.96
N GLN A 94 -10.07 1.27 12.50
CA GLN A 94 -10.14 2.72 12.62
C GLN A 94 -9.52 3.44 11.42
N ILE A 95 -8.75 2.73 10.60
CA ILE A 95 -8.23 3.26 9.34
C ILE A 95 -9.40 3.40 8.37
N ALA A 96 -9.53 4.58 7.75
CA ALA A 96 -10.55 4.83 6.74
C ALA A 96 -10.49 3.78 5.63
N PHE A 97 -11.66 3.31 5.17
CA PHE A 97 -11.73 2.23 4.16
C PHE A 97 -10.89 2.50 2.91
N ILE A 98 -10.83 3.75 2.45
CA ILE A 98 -9.98 4.13 1.32
C ILE A 98 -8.51 3.92 1.66
N ASP A 99 -8.02 4.53 2.75
CA ASP A 99 -6.62 4.44 3.15
C ASP A 99 -6.20 2.99 3.42
N ARG A 100 -7.04 2.21 4.09
CA ARG A 100 -6.79 0.80 4.35
C ARG A 100 -6.62 0.02 3.03
N ASN A 101 -7.51 0.24 2.06
CA ASN A 101 -7.44 -0.48 0.79
C ASN A 101 -6.28 0.00 -0.08
N VAL A 102 -5.90 1.28 -0.01
CA VAL A 102 -4.67 1.79 -0.63
C VAL A 102 -3.44 1.13 -0.01
N LEU A 103 -3.37 1.01 1.32
CA LEU A 103 -2.28 0.28 1.98
C LEU A 103 -2.21 -1.18 1.56
N ARG A 104 -3.36 -1.86 1.44
CA ARG A 104 -3.43 -3.25 0.98
C ARG A 104 -2.86 -3.41 -0.42
N ILE A 105 -3.20 -2.51 -1.35
CA ILE A 105 -2.64 -2.48 -2.71
C ILE A 105 -1.13 -2.26 -2.65
N GLY A 106 -0.69 -1.19 -1.96
CA GLY A 106 0.72 -0.82 -1.88
C GLY A 106 1.59 -1.91 -1.26
N ILE A 107 1.15 -2.50 -0.15
CA ILE A 107 1.88 -3.60 0.53
C ILE A 107 1.91 -4.84 -0.34
N TYR A 108 0.80 -5.17 -1.02
CA TYR A 108 0.78 -6.31 -1.93
C TYR A 108 1.80 -6.15 -3.06
N GLU A 109 1.79 -5.00 -3.72
CA GLU A 109 2.74 -4.71 -4.80
C GLU A 109 4.18 -4.63 -4.30
N LEU A 110 4.41 -4.10 -3.11
CA LEU A 110 5.74 -3.97 -2.51
C LEU A 110 6.39 -5.32 -2.15
N LEU A 111 5.59 -6.26 -1.66
CA LEU A 111 6.10 -7.48 -1.01
C LEU A 111 5.81 -8.78 -1.77
N PHE A 112 4.77 -8.81 -2.60
CA PHE A 112 4.28 -10.05 -3.19
C PHE A 112 4.16 -10.01 -4.71
N ALA A 113 4.07 -8.83 -5.33
CA ALA A 113 4.09 -8.73 -6.79
C ALA A 113 5.51 -8.93 -7.36
N ASN A 114 5.57 -9.23 -8.66
CA ASN A 114 6.85 -9.32 -9.37
C ASN A 114 7.50 -7.93 -9.42
N ARG A 115 8.70 -7.79 -8.84
CA ARG A 115 9.45 -6.52 -8.79
C ARG A 115 9.89 -6.01 -10.16
N GLU A 116 10.07 -6.90 -11.13
CA GLU A 116 10.35 -6.51 -12.52
C GLU A 116 9.11 -5.89 -13.16
N GLU A 117 7.92 -6.32 -12.73
CA GLU A 117 6.65 -5.79 -13.22
C GLU A 117 6.33 -4.45 -12.55
N VAL A 118 6.46 -4.36 -11.23
CA VAL A 118 6.18 -3.15 -10.44
C VAL A 118 7.35 -2.87 -9.50
N PRO A 119 8.23 -1.90 -9.84
CA PRO A 119 9.31 -1.51 -8.94
C PRO A 119 8.77 -0.97 -7.61
N PRO A 120 9.44 -1.24 -6.46
CA PRO A 120 8.99 -0.80 -5.14
C PRO A 120 8.62 0.69 -5.03
N LYS A 121 9.45 1.57 -5.60
CA LYS A 121 9.20 3.02 -5.60
C LYS A 121 7.97 3.41 -6.41
N VAL A 122 7.68 2.67 -7.49
CA VAL A 122 6.47 2.89 -8.29
C VAL A 122 5.24 2.48 -7.49
N ALA A 123 5.26 1.32 -6.82
CA ALA A 123 4.16 0.88 -5.96
C ALA A 123 3.83 1.91 -4.86
N ILE A 124 4.87 2.45 -4.21
CA ILE A 124 4.70 3.50 -3.18
C ILE A 124 4.11 4.77 -3.79
N ASN A 125 4.68 5.27 -4.89
CA ASN A 125 4.20 6.50 -5.53
C ASN A 125 2.75 6.37 -6.01
N GLU A 126 2.39 5.26 -6.67
CA GLU A 126 1.03 5.00 -7.13
C GLU A 126 0.04 4.92 -5.97
N SER A 127 0.44 4.30 -4.85
CA SER A 127 -0.39 4.26 -3.65
C SER A 127 -0.63 5.66 -3.07
N ILE A 128 0.38 6.52 -3.05
CA ILE A 128 0.25 7.91 -2.59
C ILE A 128 -0.70 8.70 -3.50
N GLU A 129 -0.61 8.53 -4.82
CA GLU A 129 -1.48 9.23 -5.77
C GLU A 129 -2.94 8.76 -5.68
N LEU A 130 -3.18 7.46 -5.45
CA LEU A 130 -4.53 6.96 -5.14
C LEU A 130 -5.06 7.58 -3.86
N ALA A 131 -4.25 7.67 -2.81
CA ALA A 131 -4.64 8.26 -1.54
C ALA A 131 -4.99 9.75 -1.67
N LYS A 132 -4.26 10.52 -2.48
CA LYS A 132 -4.57 11.93 -2.75
C LYS A 132 -5.84 12.10 -3.56
N THR A 133 -6.13 11.16 -4.45
CA THR A 133 -7.28 11.23 -5.36
C THR A 133 -8.58 10.82 -4.68
N PHE A 134 -8.54 9.78 -3.84
CA PHE A 134 -9.74 9.17 -3.24
C PHE A 134 -9.86 9.40 -1.73
N GLY A 135 -8.77 9.73 -1.05
CA GLY A 135 -8.72 9.92 0.41
C GLY A 135 -8.97 11.36 0.85
N GLY A 136 -8.67 11.64 2.12
CA GLY A 136 -8.73 12.97 2.70
C GLY A 136 -7.41 13.74 2.59
N GLU A 137 -7.39 14.97 3.12
CA GLU A 137 -6.24 15.88 3.03
C GLU A 137 -4.94 15.28 3.62
N SER A 138 -5.05 14.45 4.66
CA SER A 138 -3.92 13.79 5.31
C SER A 138 -3.55 12.43 4.72
N SER A 139 -4.40 11.84 3.87
CA SER A 139 -4.26 10.45 3.39
C SER A 139 -2.93 10.22 2.67
N GLY A 140 -2.55 11.11 1.74
CA GLY A 140 -1.27 10.98 1.02
C GLY A 140 -0.05 10.94 1.93
N LYS A 141 -0.04 11.74 3.02
CA LYS A 141 1.05 11.75 4.00
C LYS A 141 1.04 10.49 4.86
N PHE A 142 -0.14 10.03 5.27
CA PHE A 142 -0.33 8.81 6.04
C PHE A 142 0.20 7.58 5.29
N ILE A 143 -0.25 7.38 4.04
CA ILE A 143 0.17 6.25 3.19
C ILE A 143 1.68 6.26 2.97
N ASN A 144 2.27 7.43 2.67
CA ASN A 144 3.71 7.56 2.51
C ASN A 144 4.48 7.17 3.78
N GLY A 145 3.98 7.57 4.97
CA GLY A 145 4.60 7.24 6.25
C GLY A 145 4.60 5.73 6.53
N VAL A 146 3.46 5.07 6.32
CA VAL A 146 3.31 3.63 6.56
C VAL A 146 4.13 2.81 5.57
N LEU A 147 3.95 3.03 4.26
CA LEU A 147 4.68 2.27 3.23
C LEU A 147 6.18 2.54 3.27
N GLY A 148 6.60 3.78 3.56
CA GLY A 148 8.01 4.11 3.73
C GLY A 148 8.65 3.41 4.92
N THR A 149 7.90 3.19 6.01
CA THR A 149 8.37 2.42 7.18
C THR A 149 8.57 0.96 6.83
N ILE A 150 7.56 0.34 6.22
CA ILE A 150 7.62 -1.06 5.76
C ILE A 150 8.77 -1.26 4.76
N TYR A 151 8.96 -0.31 3.83
CA TYR A 151 10.02 -0.37 2.83
C TYR A 151 11.44 -0.32 3.44
N ARG A 152 11.63 0.44 4.54
CA ARG A 152 12.92 0.46 5.24
C ARG A 152 13.19 -0.85 5.99
N GLU A 153 12.16 -1.44 6.58
CA GLU A 153 12.29 -2.71 7.32
C GLU A 153 12.68 -3.89 6.42
N ILE A 154 12.27 -3.88 5.15
CA ILE A 154 12.64 -4.93 4.19
C ILE A 154 14.07 -4.80 3.63
N GLY A 155 14.84 -3.81 4.06
CA GLY A 155 16.28 -3.72 3.78
C GLY A 155 16.68 -2.93 2.54
N GLU A 156 15.80 -2.11 1.96
CA GLU A 156 16.19 -1.15 0.92
C GLU A 156 16.33 0.26 1.52
N PRO A 157 17.56 0.81 1.61
CA PRO A 157 17.75 2.14 2.15
C PRO A 157 17.15 3.17 1.21
N MET A 158 15.96 3.67 1.58
CA MET A 158 15.37 4.85 0.99
C MET A 158 16.28 6.05 1.31
N LYS A 159 17.19 6.37 0.37
CA LYS A 159 17.96 7.62 0.29
C LYS A 159 17.75 8.56 1.48
N ASP A 160 18.56 8.39 2.51
CA ASP A 160 18.75 9.39 3.57
C ASP A 160 19.64 10.54 3.05
N ASP A 161 19.33 11.05 1.85
CA ASP A 161 20.22 11.94 1.09
C ASP A 161 19.57 13.28 0.73
N SER A 162 18.36 13.58 1.20
CA SER A 162 17.73 14.88 0.92
C SER A 162 16.95 15.51 2.07
N THR A 163 17.06 15.00 3.30
CA THR A 163 16.53 15.75 4.46
C THR A 163 17.65 16.59 5.08
N GLU A 164 17.32 17.83 5.42
CA GLU A 164 18.21 18.78 6.09
C GLU A 164 18.80 18.19 7.39
N LYS A 165 18.03 17.30 8.06
CA LYS A 165 18.48 16.53 9.23
C LYS A 165 19.57 15.49 8.94
N ALA A 166 19.61 14.90 7.75
CA ALA A 166 20.68 13.98 7.35
C ALA A 166 21.97 14.73 7.01
N LYS A 167 21.83 15.94 6.46
CA LYS A 167 22.94 16.88 6.22
C LYS A 167 23.56 17.34 7.54
N GLU A 168 22.74 17.73 8.51
CA GLU A 168 23.19 18.09 9.86
C GLU A 168 23.88 16.94 10.60
N ARG A 169 23.43 15.68 10.40
CA ARG A 169 24.10 14.50 10.99
C ARG A 169 25.49 14.27 10.39
N ARG A 170 25.61 14.34 9.06
CA ARG A 170 26.91 14.20 8.38
C ARG A 170 27.88 15.32 8.72
N GLU A 171 27.40 16.56 8.83
CA GLU A 171 28.24 17.70 9.22
C GLU A 171 28.77 17.53 10.66
N LYS A 172 27.93 17.06 11.60
CA LYS A 172 28.35 16.78 12.98
C LYS A 172 29.31 15.59 13.11
N GLU A 173 29.16 14.57 12.28
CA GLU A 173 30.06 13.41 12.25
C GLU A 173 31.44 13.77 11.69
N VAL A 174 31.50 14.58 10.62
CA VAL A 174 32.77 15.05 10.03
C VAL A 174 33.53 15.98 10.99
N GLU A 175 32.82 16.80 11.77
CA GLU A 175 33.44 17.71 12.73
C GLU A 175 33.94 16.99 14.00
N THR A 176 33.27 15.92 14.42
CA THR A 176 33.71 15.11 15.56
C THR A 176 34.93 14.24 15.26
N ASP A 177 35.13 13.81 14.01
CA ASP A 177 36.33 13.06 13.62
C ASP A 177 37.56 13.94 13.43
N LYS A 178 37.40 15.18 12.90
CA LYS A 178 38.51 16.15 12.85
C LYS A 178 39.04 16.52 14.25
N ASN A 179 38.14 16.73 15.21
CA ASN A 179 38.54 17.03 16.59
C ASN A 179 39.25 15.85 17.28
N LYS A 180 38.98 14.60 16.88
CA LYS A 180 39.69 13.42 17.43
C LYS A 180 41.09 13.25 16.85
N GLU A 181 41.32 13.70 15.62
CA GLU A 181 42.66 13.65 15.00
C GLU A 181 43.58 14.76 15.51
N GLU A 182 43.06 15.94 15.85
CA GLU A 182 43.86 17.04 16.41
C GLU A 182 44.30 16.78 17.87
N ILE A 183 43.55 16.01 18.65
CA ILE A 183 43.91 15.67 20.04
C ILE A 183 44.96 14.54 20.12
N LYS A 184 45.27 13.87 19.01
CA LYS A 184 46.25 12.78 18.92
C LYS A 184 47.62 13.19 18.35
N LYS A 185 47.85 14.49 18.13
CA LYS A 185 49.17 15.07 17.83
C LYS A 185 49.65 15.94 18.97
#